data_AF-K4LC71-F1
#
_entry.id   AF-K4LC71-F1
#
_cell.length_a   1.000
_cell.length_b   1.000
_cell.length_c   1.000
_cell.angle_alpha   90.00
_cell.angle_beta   90.00
_cell.angle_gamma   90.00
#
_symmetry.space_group_name_H-M   'P 1'
#
loop_
_entity.id
_entity.type
_entity.pdbx_description
1 polymer ?
#
loop_
_entity_poly.entity_id
_entity_poly.type
_entity_poly.pdbx_seq_one_letter_code
_entity_poly.pdbx_strand_id
1 'polypeptide(L)'
;MRVHSLYKFYQAHFGYPRASTDRQGLAFALAVKDCINVLQEIYQRNNLQPISEYQDSLYARRLTLCFLKNLKDLAASRFQDPLRSLRYLDYEIEVSPQLLQLGRKSGLFISSPLLWYHQQSELIFLTFGASGNMTAELGVFRTLSEQLSIQKLSVSPVELYTYWNLIDGEATTCVRRKIQPAPVDRIIHTCNQVLNAK
;
A
#
# COMPACT_ATOMS: atom_id res chain seq x y z
N MET A 1 0.94 8.28 -16.69
CA MET A 1 1.94 8.65 -15.64
C MET A 1 1.78 7.71 -14.46
N ARG A 2 2.86 7.35 -13.76
CA ARG A 2 2.82 6.39 -12.65
C ARG A 2 3.24 7.06 -11.34
N VAL A 3 2.42 6.84 -10.30
CA VAL A 3 2.75 7.09 -8.90
C VAL A 3 3.23 5.78 -8.31
N HIS A 4 4.46 5.77 -7.80
CA HIS A 4 5.11 4.55 -7.35
C HIS A 4 4.51 3.94 -6.07
N SER A 5 3.65 4.67 -5.34
CA SER A 5 2.93 4.12 -4.20
C SER A 5 1.68 4.93 -3.86
N LEU A 6 0.69 4.25 -3.30
CA LEU A 6 -0.49 4.88 -2.70
C LEU A 6 -0.12 5.85 -1.56
N TYR A 7 0.94 5.55 -0.81
CA TYR A 7 1.48 6.46 0.21
C TYR A 7 1.91 7.81 -0.40
N LYS A 8 2.55 7.81 -1.57
CA LYS A 8 2.94 9.06 -2.23
C LYS A 8 1.71 9.89 -2.65
N PHE A 9 0.63 9.22 -3.03
CA PHE A 9 -0.65 9.88 -3.29
C PHE A 9 -1.23 10.48 -2.01
N TYR A 10 -1.23 9.73 -0.89
CA TYR A 10 -1.68 10.23 0.42
C TYR A 10 -0.88 11.44 0.90
N GLN A 11 0.44 11.46 0.69
CA GLN A 11 1.27 12.63 1.00
C GLN A 11 0.77 13.89 0.28
N ALA A 12 0.41 13.79 -1.00
CA ALA A 12 -0.16 14.90 -1.75
C ALA A 12 -1.58 15.27 -1.28
N HIS A 13 -2.42 14.27 -0.97
CA HIS A 13 -3.81 14.48 -0.60
C HIS A 13 -3.99 15.11 0.79
N PHE A 14 -3.24 14.61 1.78
CA PHE A 14 -3.36 14.99 3.19
C PHE A 14 -2.28 15.99 3.63
N GLY A 15 -1.30 16.30 2.77
CA GLY A 15 -0.20 17.19 3.12
C GLY A 15 0.73 16.59 4.17
N TYR A 16 0.89 15.25 4.19
CA TYR A 16 1.77 14.60 5.16
C TYR A 16 3.20 15.12 5.08
N PRO A 17 3.89 15.23 6.23
CA PRO A 17 5.24 15.75 6.28
C PRO A 17 6.17 14.92 5.39
N ARG A 18 7.03 15.62 4.68
CA ARG A 18 8.14 15.01 3.94
C ARG A 18 9.27 14.70 4.92
N ALA A 19 10.18 13.81 4.52
CA ALA A 19 11.37 13.55 5.30
C ALA A 19 12.13 14.86 5.57
N SER A 20 12.69 14.99 6.78
CA SER A 20 13.43 16.18 7.19
C SER A 20 14.65 16.47 6.34
N THR A 21 15.20 15.42 5.70
CA THR A 21 16.29 15.53 4.72
C THR A 21 16.07 14.55 3.56
N ASP A 22 16.57 14.91 2.37
CA ASP A 22 16.50 14.04 1.19
C ASP A 22 17.19 12.70 1.41
N ARG A 23 18.32 12.68 2.14
CA ARG A 23 19.06 11.46 2.46
C ARG A 23 18.24 10.50 3.32
N GLN A 24 17.56 11.01 4.36
CA GLN A 24 16.68 10.19 5.20
C GLN A 24 15.49 9.67 4.40
N GLY A 25 14.87 10.53 3.57
CA GLY A 25 13.77 10.14 2.71
C GLY A 25 14.15 9.03 1.72
N LEU A 26 15.33 9.15 1.09
CA LEU A 26 15.85 8.13 0.19
C LEU A 26 16.15 6.82 0.90
N ALA A 27 16.84 6.87 2.05
CA ALA A 27 17.14 5.65 2.82
C ALA A 27 15.86 4.92 3.26
N PHE A 28 14.85 5.68 3.67
CA PHE A 28 13.54 5.15 4.05
C PHE A 28 12.82 4.52 2.84
N ALA A 29 12.76 5.22 1.71
CA ALA A 29 12.13 4.73 0.49
C ALA A 29 12.79 3.44 -0.03
N LEU A 30 14.13 3.35 0.05
CA LEU A 30 14.86 2.13 -0.31
C LEU A 30 14.53 0.98 0.63
N ALA A 31 14.39 1.22 1.94
CA ALA A 31 14.02 0.18 2.88
C ALA A 31 12.60 -0.37 2.62
N VAL A 32 11.65 0.52 2.33
CA VAL A 32 10.29 0.13 1.91
C VAL A 32 10.32 -0.69 0.64
N LYS A 33 11.06 -0.21 -0.39
CA LYS A 33 11.18 -0.91 -1.67
C LYS A 33 11.73 -2.32 -1.50
N ASP A 34 12.83 -2.48 -0.76
CA ASP A 34 13.43 -3.78 -0.49
C ASP A 34 12.45 -4.70 0.24
N CYS A 35 11.72 -4.20 1.24
CA CYS A 35 10.73 -4.99 1.97
C CYS A 35 9.63 -5.52 1.04
N ILE A 36 9.12 -4.68 0.14
CA ILE A 36 8.09 -5.07 -0.83
C ILE A 36 8.64 -6.08 -1.85
N ASN A 37 9.88 -5.90 -2.33
CA ASN A 37 10.51 -6.84 -3.25
C ASN A 37 10.68 -8.23 -2.59
N VAL A 38 11.20 -8.28 -1.36
CA VAL A 38 11.33 -9.54 -0.63
C VAL A 38 9.96 -10.20 -0.42
N LEU A 39 8.93 -9.41 -0.08
CA LEU A 39 7.57 -9.92 0.05
C LEU A 39 7.03 -10.51 -1.27
N GLN A 40 7.25 -9.84 -2.39
CA GLN A 40 6.88 -10.35 -3.71
C GLN A 40 7.56 -11.69 -3.98
N GLU A 41 8.86 -11.79 -3.72
CA GLU A 41 9.61 -13.04 -3.90
C GLU A 41 9.10 -14.16 -2.99
N ILE A 42 8.73 -13.87 -1.74
CA ILE A 42 8.15 -14.84 -0.81
C ILE A 42 6.89 -15.49 -1.41
N TYR A 43 5.98 -14.69 -1.96
CA TYR A 43 4.75 -15.20 -2.56
C TYR A 43 4.95 -15.82 -3.94
N GLN A 44 5.93 -15.36 -4.71
CA GLN A 44 6.29 -15.98 -6.00
C GLN A 44 6.93 -17.37 -5.80
N ARG A 45 7.84 -17.49 -4.83
CA ARG A 45 8.52 -18.77 -4.50
C ARG A 45 7.71 -19.64 -3.54
N ASN A 46 6.62 -19.09 -2.99
CA ASN A 46 5.74 -19.71 -2.00
C ASN A 46 6.50 -20.28 -0.78
N ASN A 47 7.49 -19.53 -0.28
CA ASN A 47 8.26 -19.90 0.91
C ASN A 47 8.94 -18.66 1.54
N LEU A 48 9.42 -18.80 2.77
CA LEU A 48 10.05 -17.70 3.53
C LEU A 48 11.56 -17.54 3.28
N GLN A 49 12.16 -18.35 2.40
CA GLN A 49 13.61 -18.32 2.09
C GLN A 49 14.11 -16.93 1.68
N PRO A 50 13.37 -16.10 0.91
CA PRO A 50 13.83 -14.75 0.54
C PRO A 50 14.11 -13.84 1.74
N ILE A 51 13.50 -14.08 2.92
CA ILE A 51 13.82 -13.33 4.14
C ILE A 51 15.26 -13.65 4.58
N SER A 52 15.62 -14.93 4.63
CA SER A 52 16.98 -15.36 5.01
C SER A 52 18.01 -14.91 3.97
N GLU A 53 17.70 -15.06 2.67
CA GLU A 53 18.58 -14.58 1.58
C GLU A 53 18.84 -13.07 1.69
N TYR A 54 17.82 -12.27 2.03
CA TYR A 54 18.01 -10.84 2.26
C TYR A 54 18.80 -10.55 3.54
N GLN A 55 18.60 -11.32 4.61
CA GLN A 55 19.36 -11.19 5.87
C GLN A 55 20.86 -11.43 5.66
N ASP A 56 21.21 -12.41 4.84
CA ASP A 56 22.61 -12.79 4.56
C ASP A 56 23.27 -11.89 3.50
N SER A 57 22.52 -10.97 2.89
CA SER A 57 23.03 -10.06 1.87
C SER A 57 23.96 -8.99 2.44
N LEU A 58 25.08 -8.73 1.75
CA LEU A 58 26.04 -7.67 2.09
C LEU A 58 25.41 -6.27 2.19
N TYR A 59 24.29 -6.05 1.51
CA TYR A 59 23.60 -4.76 1.44
C TYR A 59 22.28 -4.73 2.21
N ALA A 60 22.05 -5.69 3.11
CA ALA A 60 20.85 -5.75 3.93
C ALA A 60 20.67 -4.48 4.76
N ARG A 61 19.54 -3.78 4.57
CA ARG A 61 19.24 -2.57 5.32
C ARG A 61 18.58 -2.94 6.65
N ARG A 62 19.13 -2.45 7.76
CA ARG A 62 18.60 -2.69 9.12
C ARG A 62 17.10 -2.37 9.23
N LEU A 63 16.65 -1.30 8.59
CA LEU A 63 15.25 -0.89 8.61
C LEU A 63 14.35 -1.89 7.86
N THR A 64 14.80 -2.39 6.70
CA THR A 64 14.10 -3.47 5.98
C THR A 64 14.00 -4.73 6.82
N LEU A 65 15.08 -5.11 7.51
CA LEU A 65 15.09 -6.27 8.41
C LEU A 65 14.06 -6.11 9.54
N CYS A 66 13.91 -4.90 10.08
CA CYS A 66 12.86 -4.58 11.05
C CYS A 66 11.46 -4.80 10.46
N PHE A 67 11.20 -4.26 9.25
CA PHE A 67 9.92 -4.42 8.57
C PHE A 67 9.58 -5.88 8.29
N LEU A 68 10.55 -6.65 7.78
CA LEU A 68 10.37 -8.08 7.49
C LEU A 68 10.11 -8.89 8.75
N LYS A 69 10.80 -8.57 9.85
CA LYS A 69 10.56 -9.19 11.16
C LYS A 69 9.12 -8.91 11.62
N ASN A 70 8.71 -7.65 11.64
CA ASN A 70 7.38 -7.25 12.08
C ASN A 70 6.27 -7.83 11.19
N LEU A 71 6.49 -7.91 9.87
CA LEU A 71 5.59 -8.56 8.94
C LEU A 71 5.44 -10.06 9.26
N LYS A 72 6.54 -10.76 9.53
CA LYS A 72 6.52 -12.18 9.92
C LYS A 72 5.78 -12.38 11.24
N ASP A 73 6.06 -11.55 12.23
CA ASP A 73 5.48 -11.66 13.57
C ASP A 73 3.96 -11.37 13.53
N LEU A 74 3.53 -10.32 12.81
CA LEU A 74 2.11 -10.03 12.56
C LEU A 74 1.40 -11.17 11.84
N ALA A 75 2.01 -11.72 10.79
CA ALA A 75 1.44 -12.82 10.04
C ALA A 75 1.29 -14.10 10.91
N ALA A 76 2.34 -14.47 11.65
CA ALA A 76 2.33 -15.64 12.53
C ALA A 76 1.36 -15.50 13.71
N SER A 77 1.11 -14.27 14.17
CA SER A 77 0.14 -14.02 15.25
C SER A 77 -1.31 -14.29 14.84
N ARG A 78 -1.62 -14.20 13.53
CA ARG A 78 -2.99 -14.35 13.00
C ARG A 78 -3.22 -15.63 12.22
N PHE A 79 -2.18 -16.20 11.60
CA PHE A 79 -2.32 -17.31 10.68
C PHE A 79 -1.36 -18.44 11.03
N GLN A 80 -1.88 -19.66 11.10
CA GLN A 80 -1.07 -20.87 11.28
C GLN A 80 -0.14 -21.09 10.07
N ASP A 81 -0.64 -20.82 8.86
CA ASP A 81 0.12 -20.83 7.62
C ASP A 81 -0.19 -19.55 6.82
N PRO A 82 0.58 -18.47 7.00
CA PRO A 82 0.32 -17.20 6.32
C PRO A 82 0.37 -17.28 4.81
N LEU A 83 1.28 -18.07 4.22
CA LEU A 83 1.45 -18.14 2.76
C LEU A 83 0.29 -18.85 2.07
N ARG A 84 -0.35 -19.79 2.76
CA ARG A 84 -1.60 -20.41 2.29
C ARG A 84 -2.83 -19.55 2.55
N SER A 85 -2.82 -18.78 3.63
CA SER A 85 -3.98 -17.99 4.07
C SER A 85 -4.10 -16.66 3.32
N LEU A 86 -2.97 -16.06 2.98
CA LEU A 86 -2.90 -14.74 2.36
C LEU A 86 -2.53 -14.86 0.89
N ARG A 87 -3.17 -14.03 0.08
CA ARG A 87 -2.80 -13.84 -1.33
C ARG A 87 -2.16 -12.47 -1.50
N TYR A 88 -0.97 -12.42 -2.07
CA TYR A 88 -0.38 -11.16 -2.50
C TYR A 88 -1.09 -10.61 -3.74
N LEU A 89 -1.42 -9.32 -3.70
CA LEU A 89 -2.02 -8.58 -4.81
C LEU A 89 -1.08 -7.45 -5.21
N ASP A 90 -0.48 -7.55 -6.39
CA ASP A 90 0.23 -6.42 -7.02
C ASP A 90 -0.79 -5.47 -7.65
N TYR A 91 -1.62 -4.84 -6.81
CA TYR A 91 -2.73 -4.03 -7.27
C TYR A 91 -2.26 -2.66 -7.74
N GLU A 92 -2.70 -2.25 -8.91
CA GLU A 92 -2.47 -0.92 -9.48
C GLU A 92 -3.83 -0.25 -9.74
N ILE A 93 -4.01 0.95 -9.21
CA ILE A 93 -5.22 1.74 -9.44
C ILE A 93 -4.98 2.55 -10.71
N GLU A 94 -5.74 2.25 -11.76
CA GLU A 94 -5.73 3.01 -13.00
C GLU A 94 -6.89 4.01 -13.02
N VAL A 95 -6.59 5.31 -13.02
CA VAL A 95 -7.56 6.40 -13.17
C VAL A 95 -7.58 6.88 -14.61
N SER A 96 -8.78 6.92 -15.19
CA SER A 96 -9.02 7.25 -16.59
C SER A 96 -8.63 8.69 -16.93
N PRO A 97 -7.95 8.93 -18.07
CA PRO A 97 -7.58 10.29 -18.49
C PRO A 97 -8.79 11.22 -18.70
N GLN A 98 -9.97 10.68 -19.05
CA GLN A 98 -11.21 11.46 -19.21
C GLN A 98 -11.69 12.09 -17.90
N LEU A 99 -11.30 11.54 -16.75
CA LEU A 99 -11.66 12.06 -15.43
C LEU A 99 -10.64 13.09 -14.92
N LEU A 100 -9.54 13.29 -15.64
CA LEU A 100 -8.43 14.15 -15.25
C LEU A 100 -8.49 15.46 -16.04
N GLN A 101 -8.11 16.58 -15.41
CA GLN A 101 -8.08 17.88 -16.08
C GLN A 101 -6.86 17.95 -17.02
N LEU A 102 -7.06 18.64 -18.14
CA LEU A 102 -6.16 18.74 -19.30
C LEU A 102 -6.12 17.42 -20.08
N GLY A 103 -6.49 17.45 -21.36
CA GLY A 103 -6.54 16.32 -22.30
C GLY A 103 -5.22 15.56 -22.48
N ARG A 104 -4.72 14.96 -21.40
CA ARG A 104 -3.52 14.15 -21.33
C ARG A 104 -3.86 12.80 -21.95
N LYS A 105 -3.02 12.37 -22.89
CA LYS A 105 -3.17 11.07 -23.57
C LYS A 105 -2.98 9.86 -22.64
N SER A 106 -2.41 10.05 -21.45
CA SER A 106 -2.08 8.95 -20.53
C SER A 106 -2.78 9.14 -19.18
N GLY A 107 -3.44 8.09 -18.70
CA GLY A 107 -4.06 8.04 -17.37
C GLY A 107 -3.04 8.09 -16.22
N LEU A 108 -3.55 7.97 -14.99
CA LEU A 108 -2.76 7.89 -13.77
C LEU A 108 -2.78 6.46 -13.24
N PHE A 109 -1.60 5.89 -13.04
CA PHE A 109 -1.43 4.58 -12.42
C PHE A 109 -0.86 4.76 -11.02
N ILE A 110 -1.48 4.17 -10.00
CA ILE A 110 -1.02 4.25 -8.61
C ILE A 110 -0.77 2.83 -8.11
N SER A 111 0.49 2.48 -7.87
CA SER A 111 0.83 1.18 -7.30
C SER A 111 0.39 1.10 -5.85
N SER A 112 -0.29 0.01 -5.49
CA SER A 112 -0.84 -0.25 -4.18
C SER A 112 -0.78 -1.75 -3.89
N PRO A 113 0.41 -2.32 -3.60
CA PRO A 113 0.51 -3.73 -3.25
C PRO A 113 -0.23 -4.01 -1.93
N LEU A 114 -1.02 -5.09 -1.91
CA LEU A 114 -1.91 -5.47 -0.80
C LEU A 114 -1.80 -6.96 -0.51
N LEU A 115 -2.27 -7.39 0.66
CA LEU A 115 -2.54 -8.78 0.96
C LEU A 115 -4.06 -8.99 1.07
N TRP A 116 -4.53 -10.12 0.57
CA TRP A 116 -5.93 -10.52 0.62
C TRP A 116 -6.11 -11.76 1.46
N TYR A 117 -6.99 -11.69 2.47
CA TYR A 117 -7.42 -12.82 3.26
C TYR A 117 -8.86 -13.19 2.90
N HIS A 118 -9.02 -14.23 2.08
CA HIS A 118 -10.31 -14.61 1.52
C HIS A 118 -11.34 -15.04 2.58
N GLN A 119 -10.91 -15.74 3.64
CA GLN A 119 -11.85 -16.30 4.61
C GLN A 119 -12.61 -15.23 5.42
N GLN A 120 -12.06 -14.02 5.55
CA GLN A 120 -12.71 -12.89 6.22
C GLN A 120 -13.02 -11.72 5.29
N SER A 121 -12.93 -11.93 3.97
CA SER A 121 -13.10 -10.87 2.99
C SER A 121 -12.29 -9.61 3.32
N GLU A 122 -11.03 -9.78 3.70
CA GLU A 122 -10.23 -8.71 4.27
C GLU A 122 -9.06 -8.31 3.38
N LEU A 123 -8.97 -7.00 3.13
CA LEU A 123 -7.78 -6.39 2.55
C LEU A 123 -6.84 -5.87 3.65
N ILE A 124 -5.58 -6.29 3.55
CA ILE A 124 -4.51 -5.89 4.45
C ILE A 124 -3.55 -4.97 3.69
N PHE A 125 -3.36 -3.76 4.22
CA PHE A 125 -2.45 -2.74 3.73
C PHE A 125 -1.17 -2.78 4.53
N LEU A 126 -0.03 -2.79 3.85
CA LEU A 126 1.27 -2.64 4.48
C LEU A 126 1.60 -1.16 4.59
N THR A 127 1.70 -0.66 5.81
CA THR A 127 2.08 0.72 6.08
C THR A 127 3.44 0.78 6.75
N PHE A 128 4.16 1.86 6.48
CA PHE A 128 5.51 2.09 6.99
C PHE A 128 5.52 3.46 7.69
N GLY A 129 4.57 3.70 8.57
CA GLY A 129 4.33 5.04 9.12
C GLY A 129 3.09 5.08 9.99
N ALA A 130 2.95 6.17 10.75
CA ALA A 130 1.84 6.37 11.67
C ALA A 130 0.48 6.24 10.95
N SER A 131 -0.38 5.38 11.48
CA SER A 131 -1.73 5.08 10.97
C SER A 131 -2.80 6.07 11.46
N GLY A 132 -2.39 7.23 11.98
CA GLY A 132 -3.26 8.17 12.71
C GLY A 132 -4.48 8.67 11.93
N ASN A 133 -4.55 8.45 10.61
CA ASN A 133 -5.66 8.83 9.76
C ASN A 133 -6.19 7.67 8.86
N MET A 134 -6.03 6.42 9.30
CA MET A 134 -6.43 5.21 8.55
C MET A 134 -7.84 5.33 7.94
N THR A 135 -8.82 5.82 8.70
CA THR A 135 -10.20 5.96 8.20
C THR A 135 -10.31 6.88 6.98
N ALA A 136 -9.63 8.03 6.99
CA ALA A 136 -9.68 8.95 5.85
C ALA A 136 -8.88 8.41 4.66
N GLU A 137 -7.72 7.80 4.90
CA GLU A 137 -6.92 7.15 3.86
C GLU A 137 -7.70 6.04 3.15
N LEU A 138 -8.39 5.20 3.92
CA LEU A 138 -9.28 4.18 3.38
C LEU A 138 -10.46 4.81 2.62
N GLY A 139 -10.98 5.96 3.06
CA GLY A 139 -11.98 6.72 2.31
C GLY A 139 -11.48 7.16 0.93
N VAL A 140 -10.23 7.63 0.86
CA VAL A 140 -9.56 7.95 -0.41
C VAL A 140 -9.37 6.70 -1.27
N PHE A 141 -8.89 5.60 -0.68
CA PHE A 141 -8.71 4.34 -1.38
C PHE A 141 -10.02 3.81 -1.96
N ARG A 142 -11.13 3.90 -1.20
CA ARG A 142 -12.46 3.50 -1.68
C ARG A 142 -12.89 4.32 -2.88
N THR A 143 -12.73 5.64 -2.85
CA THR A 143 -13.08 6.49 -4.01
C THR A 143 -12.20 6.15 -5.21
N LEU A 144 -10.89 5.99 -5.00
CA LEU A 144 -9.96 5.62 -6.05
C LEU A 144 -10.29 4.27 -6.69
N SER A 145 -10.47 3.22 -5.89
CA SER A 145 -10.64 1.83 -6.35
C SER A 145 -12.06 1.48 -6.79
N GLU A 146 -13.09 2.07 -6.16
CA GLU A 146 -14.49 1.71 -6.41
C GLU A 146 -15.19 2.67 -7.40
N GLN A 147 -14.77 3.94 -7.47
CA GLN A 147 -15.48 4.98 -8.24
C GLN A 147 -14.67 5.51 -9.43
N LEU A 148 -13.34 5.60 -9.28
CA LEU A 148 -12.47 6.22 -10.29
C LEU A 148 -11.65 5.22 -11.08
N SER A 149 -11.47 4.00 -10.56
CA SER A 149 -10.63 3.03 -11.23
C SER A 149 -11.35 2.41 -12.43
N ILE A 150 -10.64 2.33 -13.55
CA ILE A 150 -11.09 1.56 -14.71
C ILE A 150 -11.12 0.07 -14.36
N GLN A 151 -10.14 -0.38 -13.57
CA GLN A 151 -9.97 -1.78 -13.19
C GLN A 151 -10.50 -2.00 -11.78
N LYS A 152 -11.57 -2.79 -11.68
CA LYS A 152 -12.06 -3.22 -10.38
C LYS A 152 -11.06 -4.14 -9.70
N LEU A 153 -10.95 -3.99 -8.39
CA LEU A 153 -10.19 -4.91 -7.56
C LEU A 153 -10.71 -6.34 -7.77
N SER A 154 -9.80 -7.28 -8.02
CA SER A 154 -10.12 -8.68 -8.33
C SER A 154 -10.64 -9.50 -7.13
N VAL A 155 -10.68 -8.88 -5.94
CA VAL A 155 -11.17 -9.49 -4.71
C VAL A 155 -12.37 -8.68 -4.20
N SER A 156 -13.58 -9.19 -4.42
CA SER A 156 -14.83 -8.56 -4.00
C SER A 156 -15.84 -9.65 -3.64
N PRO A 157 -16.62 -9.50 -2.54
CA PRO A 157 -16.73 -8.31 -1.69
C PRO A 157 -15.62 -8.22 -0.62
N VAL A 158 -15.23 -6.98 -0.29
CA VAL A 158 -14.35 -6.66 0.85
C VAL A 158 -15.23 -6.23 2.04
N GLU A 159 -15.00 -6.78 3.23
CA GLU A 159 -15.74 -6.46 4.45
C GLU A 159 -14.88 -5.74 5.48
N LEU A 160 -13.59 -6.08 5.53
CA LEU A 160 -12.63 -5.55 6.48
C LEU A 160 -11.43 -4.93 5.76
N TYR A 161 -10.91 -3.86 6.36
CA TYR A 161 -9.63 -3.27 6.01
C TYR A 161 -8.72 -3.32 7.23
N THR A 162 -7.50 -3.80 7.07
CA THR A 162 -6.50 -3.83 8.13
C THR A 162 -5.22 -3.15 7.69
N TYR A 163 -4.67 -2.30 8.54
CA TYR A 163 -3.35 -1.73 8.37
C TYR A 163 -2.37 -2.53 9.20
N TRP A 164 -1.33 -3.04 8.57
CA TRP A 164 -0.15 -3.57 9.24
C TRP A 164 0.93 -2.50 9.21
N ASN A 165 1.13 -1.84 10.35
CA ASN A 165 2.22 -0.89 10.52
C ASN A 165 3.50 -1.67 10.80
N LEU A 166 4.36 -1.76 9.78
CA LEU A 166 5.60 -2.51 9.84
C LEU A 166 6.71 -1.77 10.58
N ILE A 167 6.57 -0.48 10.91
CA ILE A 167 7.52 0.22 11.79
C ILE A 167 7.38 -0.32 13.21
N ASP A 168 6.14 -0.31 13.74
CA ASP A 168 5.87 -0.59 15.15
C ASP A 168 5.41 -2.04 15.39
N GLY A 169 5.07 -2.78 14.32
CA GLY A 169 4.59 -4.16 14.43
C GLY A 169 3.14 -4.27 14.90
N GLU A 170 2.32 -3.25 14.63
CA GLU A 170 0.93 -3.17 15.08
C GLU A 170 -0.05 -3.36 13.93
N ALA A 171 -1.23 -3.91 14.26
CA ALA A 171 -2.34 -4.05 13.33
C ALA A 171 -3.54 -3.25 13.80
N THR A 172 -4.13 -2.46 12.91
CA THR A 172 -5.40 -1.75 13.15
C THR A 172 -6.41 -2.20 12.11
N THR A 173 -7.61 -2.63 12.56
CA THR A 173 -8.66 -3.13 11.67
C THR A 173 -9.90 -2.24 11.73
N CYS A 174 -10.48 -1.98 10.56
CA CYS A 174 -11.70 -1.21 10.39
C CYS A 174 -12.71 -1.99 9.53
N VAL A 175 -13.99 -1.88 9.90
CA VAL A 175 -15.08 -2.45 9.10
C VAL A 175 -15.36 -1.53 7.91
N ARG A 176 -15.33 -2.06 6.68
CA ARG A 176 -15.49 -1.29 5.43
C ARG A 176 -16.73 -0.40 5.45
N ARG A 177 -17.86 -0.92 5.93
CA ARG A 177 -19.15 -0.17 5.96
C ARG A 177 -19.09 1.12 6.79
N LYS A 178 -18.14 1.24 7.71
CA LYS A 178 -17.93 2.45 8.54
C LYS A 178 -17.05 3.49 7.85
N ILE A 179 -16.39 3.13 6.74
CA ILE A 179 -15.50 4.03 6.00
C ILE A 179 -16.33 4.73 4.93
N GLN A 180 -16.47 6.05 5.00
CA GLN A 180 -17.12 6.80 3.93
C GLN A 180 -16.13 7.07 2.79
N PRO A 181 -16.52 6.89 1.51
CA PRO A 181 -15.70 7.32 0.39
C PRO A 181 -15.43 8.83 0.46
N ALA A 182 -14.21 9.24 0.14
CA ALA A 182 -13.85 10.64 0.05
C ALA A 182 -14.53 11.32 -1.16
N PRO A 183 -14.80 12.64 -1.13
CA PRO A 183 -15.42 13.34 -2.26
C PRO A 183 -14.60 13.21 -3.54
N VAL A 184 -15.24 12.78 -4.63
CA VAL A 184 -14.62 12.52 -5.94
C VAL A 184 -13.81 13.71 -6.44
N ASP A 185 -14.38 14.92 -6.38
CA ASP A 185 -13.72 16.14 -6.88
C ASP A 185 -12.41 16.43 -6.16
N ARG A 186 -12.35 16.13 -4.85
CA ARG A 186 -11.12 16.28 -4.06
C ARG A 186 -10.05 15.27 -4.48
N ILE A 187 -10.45 14.04 -4.80
CA ILE A 187 -9.53 13.01 -5.28
C ILE A 187 -9.00 13.37 -6.67
N ILE A 188 -9.88 13.78 -7.59
CA ILE A 188 -9.50 14.24 -8.94
C ILE A 188 -8.53 15.42 -8.84
N HIS A 189 -8.80 16.39 -7.94
CA HIS A 189 -7.89 17.50 -7.70
C HIS A 189 -6.49 17.01 -7.30
N THR A 190 -6.39 16.06 -6.35
CA THR A 190 -5.09 15.46 -5.98
C THR A 190 -4.45 14.70 -7.14
N CYS A 191 -5.21 13.93 -7.92
CA CYS A 191 -4.68 13.29 -9.12
C CYS A 191 -4.01 14.31 -10.06
N ASN A 192 -4.68 15.44 -10.31
CA ASN A 192 -4.13 16.52 -11.14
C ASN A 192 -2.88 17.17 -10.51
N GLN A 193 -2.86 17.38 -9.18
CA GLN A 193 -1.68 17.90 -8.49
C GLN A 193 -0.46 16.96 -8.63
N VAL A 194 -0.64 15.66 -8.39
CA VAL A 194 0.43 14.67 -8.52
C VAL A 194 0.93 14.57 -9.96
N LEU A 195 0.02 14.76 -10.93
CA LEU A 195 0.35 14.82 -12.35
C LEU A 195 1.13 16.09 -12.76
N ASN A 196 1.00 17.18 -12.00
CA ASN A 196 1.60 18.49 -12.28
C ASN A 196 2.88 18.76 -11.48
N ALA A 197 3.13 18.04 -10.38
CA ALA A 197 4.25 18.22 -9.46
C ALA A 197 5.63 17.78 -10.02
N LYS A 198 5.93 18.16 -11.26
CA LYS A 198 7.26 18.03 -11.85
C LYS A 198 8.31 18.79 -11.04
#